data_AF-A0A6S6TCC1-F1
#
_entry.id   AF-A0A6S6TCC1-F1
#
_cell.length_a   1.000
_cell.length_b   1.000
_cell.length_c   1.000
_cell.angle_alpha   90.00
_cell.angle_beta   90.00
_cell.angle_gamma   90.00
#
_symmetry.space_group_name_H-M   'P 1'
#
loop_
_entity.id
_entity.type
_entity.pdbx_description
1 polymer ?
#
loop_
_entity_poly.entity_id
_entity_poly.type
_entity_poly.pdbx_seq_one_letter_code
_entity_poly.pdbx_strand_id
1 'polypeptide(L)'
;MVSKIFYYILTEKRKYDEAKVIASIDTLSFEITLFYLAHSDFVNAKSDFFSESFKDFEDLMVLNSTLRAKCDMFMTNDKALFGLGGFKGMELVGVRY
;
A
#
# COMPACT_ATOMS: atom_id res chain seq x y z
N MET A 1 -15.80 -1.24 15.97
CA MET A 1 -14.40 -1.00 15.56
C MET A 1 -14.29 -1.55 14.15
N VAL A 2 -14.30 -0.68 13.14
CA VAL A 2 -14.32 -1.09 11.72
C VAL A 2 -12.87 -1.30 11.30
N SER A 3 -12.46 -2.55 11.12
CA SER A 3 -11.15 -2.91 10.55
C SER A 3 -11.08 -2.38 9.12
N LYS A 4 -10.14 -1.48 8.83
CA LYS A 4 -9.90 -0.95 7.48
C LYS A 4 -8.68 -1.64 6.90
N ILE A 5 -8.86 -2.28 5.75
CA ILE A 5 -7.81 -3.02 5.02
C ILE A 5 -7.38 -2.18 3.82
N PHE A 6 -6.07 -2.06 3.60
CA PHE A 6 -5.50 -1.32 2.47
C PHE A 6 -4.89 -2.30 1.45
N TYR A 7 -5.21 -2.11 0.16
CA TYR A 7 -4.67 -2.90 -0.94
C TYR A 7 -3.80 -2.03 -1.85
N TYR A 8 -2.56 -2.45 -2.09
CA TYR A 8 -1.65 -1.86 -3.08
C TYR A 8 -1.34 -2.91 -4.15
N ILE A 9 -1.64 -2.61 -5.41
CA ILE A 9 -1.31 -3.47 -6.55
C ILE A 9 -0.47 -2.65 -7.50
N LEU A 10 0.83 -2.94 -7.59
CA LEU A 10 1.64 -2.46 -8.70
C LEU A 10 2.50 -3.57 -9.31
N THR A 11 2.18 -3.79 -10.59
CA THR A 11 2.90 -4.50 -11.65
C THR A 11 2.68 -6.00 -11.81
N GLU A 12 2.02 -6.37 -12.91
CA GLU A 12 2.35 -7.61 -13.64
C GLU A 12 2.85 -7.27 -15.04
N LYS A 13 3.92 -7.97 -15.45
CA LYS A 13 4.57 -7.93 -16.77
C LYS A 13 3.75 -8.55 -17.91
N ARG A 14 2.47 -8.90 -17.67
CA ARG A 14 1.63 -9.62 -18.63
C ARG A 14 0.76 -8.64 -19.41
N LYS A 15 0.75 -8.77 -20.74
CA LYS A 15 -0.17 -8.06 -21.62
C LYS A 15 -1.59 -8.59 -21.38
N TYR A 16 -2.27 -8.05 -20.39
CA TYR A 16 -3.71 -8.23 -20.23
C TYR A 16 -4.44 -7.28 -21.18
N ASP A 17 -5.65 -7.67 -21.56
CA ASP A 17 -6.56 -6.80 -22.29
C ASP A 17 -6.90 -5.59 -21.41
N GLU A 18 -6.61 -4.38 -21.89
CA GLU A 18 -6.74 -3.13 -21.13
C GLU A 18 -8.18 -2.92 -20.65
N ALA A 19 -9.18 -3.26 -21.47
CA ALA A 19 -10.59 -3.12 -21.12
C ALA A 19 -10.97 -4.08 -19.98
N LYS A 20 -10.47 -5.32 -19.98
CA LYS A 20 -10.67 -6.26 -18.87
C LYS A 20 -9.99 -5.79 -17.58
N VAL A 21 -8.80 -5.18 -17.67
CA VAL A 21 -8.09 -4.65 -16.50
C VAL A 21 -8.90 -3.51 -15.88
N ILE A 22 -9.34 -2.54 -16.69
CA ILE A 22 -10.15 -1.41 -16.22
C ILE A 22 -11.46 -1.89 -15.58
N ALA A 23 -12.19 -2.80 -16.24
CA ALA A 23 -13.43 -3.34 -15.69
C ALA A 23 -13.24 -4.07 -14.35
N SER A 24 -12.11 -4.75 -14.18
CA SER A 24 -11.77 -5.42 -12.92
C SER A 24 -11.45 -4.41 -11.82
N ILE A 25 -10.70 -3.34 -12.14
CA ILE A 25 -10.39 -2.25 -11.21
C ILE A 25 -11.69 -1.54 -10.78
N ASP A 26 -12.57 -1.22 -11.73
CA ASP A 26 -13.86 -0.60 -11.45
C ASP A 26 -14.69 -1.47 -10.51
N THR A 27 -14.78 -2.78 -10.78
CA THR A 27 -15.49 -3.73 -9.91
C THR A 27 -14.93 -3.73 -8.50
N LEU A 28 -13.60 -3.83 -8.35
CA LEU A 28 -12.91 -3.77 -7.07
C LEU A 28 -13.14 -2.44 -6.34
N SER A 29 -13.20 -1.32 -7.07
CA SER A 29 -13.39 0.01 -6.49
C SER A 29 -14.73 0.18 -5.76
N PHE A 30 -15.73 -0.65 -6.07
CA PHE A 30 -16.99 -0.70 -5.33
C PHE A 30 -16.92 -1.58 -4.08
N GLU A 31 -15.95 -2.50 -3.99
CA GLU A 31 -15.76 -3.41 -2.87
C GLU A 31 -14.80 -2.85 -1.81
N ILE A 32 -13.85 -2.00 -2.21
CA ILE A 32 -12.84 -1.43 -1.34
C ILE A 32 -12.99 0.09 -1.20
N THR A 33 -12.69 0.62 -0.02
CA THR A 33 -12.59 2.07 0.16
C THR A 33 -11.29 2.58 -0.41
N LEU A 34 -11.37 3.41 -1.46
CA LEU A 34 -10.20 4.05 -2.05
C LEU A 34 -9.66 5.16 -1.15
N PHE A 35 -8.33 5.27 -1.08
CA PHE A 35 -7.64 6.37 -0.44
C PHE A 35 -6.76 7.09 -1.45
N TYR A 36 -6.92 8.41 -1.50
CA TYR A 36 -6.06 9.26 -2.32
C TYR A 36 -4.84 9.72 -1.51
N LEU A 37 -3.70 9.81 -2.21
CA LEU A 37 -2.49 10.40 -1.66
C LEU A 37 -2.75 11.86 -1.24
N ALA A 38 -2.28 12.21 -0.06
CA ALA A 38 -2.27 13.57 0.45
C ALA A 38 -0.83 14.07 0.53
N HIS A 39 -0.65 15.39 0.49
CA HIS A 39 0.67 15.99 0.61
C HIS A 39 1.39 15.61 1.92
N SER A 40 0.64 15.35 3.00
CA SER A 40 1.18 14.84 4.25
C SER A 40 1.90 13.50 4.10
N ASP A 41 1.45 12.64 3.18
CA ASP A 41 2.06 11.33 2.94
C ASP A 41 3.46 11.50 2.36
N PHE A 42 3.63 12.50 1.47
CA PHE A 42 4.93 12.91 0.94
C PHE A 42 5.87 13.46 2.00
N VAL A 43 5.38 14.35 2.86
CA VAL A 43 6.20 14.94 3.92
C VAL A 43 6.72 13.84 4.86
N ASN A 44 5.85 12.90 5.23
CA ASN A 44 6.22 11.80 6.12
C ASN A 44 7.15 10.79 5.43
N ALA A 45 6.84 10.39 4.19
CA ALA A 45 7.69 9.50 3.41
C ALA A 45 9.09 10.08 3.22
N LYS A 46 9.20 11.39 2.95
CA LYS A 46 10.48 12.10 2.88
C LYS A 46 11.25 11.99 4.20
N SER A 47 10.60 12.23 5.33
CA SER A 47 11.23 12.08 6.65
C SER A 47 11.74 10.66 6.88
N ASP A 48 10.94 9.66 6.55
CA ASP A 48 11.27 8.24 6.76
C ASP A 48 12.38 7.78 5.83
N PHE A 49 12.40 8.24 4.58
CA PHE A 49 13.40 7.89 3.59
C PHE A 49 14.82 8.28 4.04
N PHE A 50 14.94 9.42 4.72
CA PHE A 50 16.22 9.87 5.28
C PHE A 50 16.60 9.21 6.61
N SER A 51 15.72 8.39 7.21
CA SER A 51 16.01 7.63 8.44
C SER A 51 16.66 6.25 8.20
N GLU A 52 16.87 5.89 6.92
CA GLU A 52 17.64 4.75 6.41
C GLU A 52 17.12 3.32 6.68
N SER A 53 15.99 3.12 7.35
CA SER A 53 15.46 1.76 7.61
C SER A 53 14.86 1.07 6.38
N PHE A 54 14.42 1.86 5.39
CA PHE A 54 13.78 1.37 4.17
C PHE A 54 13.89 2.45 3.08
N LYS A 55 14.43 2.08 1.90
CA LYS A 55 14.87 3.05 0.86
C LYS A 55 14.03 3.02 -0.42
N ASP A 56 12.81 2.52 -0.35
CA ASP A 56 11.83 2.68 -1.43
C ASP A 56 10.86 3.81 -1.08
N PHE A 57 10.93 4.91 -1.84
CA PHE A 57 10.14 6.11 -1.57
C PHE A 57 8.66 5.92 -1.90
N GLU A 58 8.32 5.16 -2.95
CA GLU A 58 6.93 4.94 -3.36
C GLU A 58 6.22 4.07 -2.33
N ASP A 59 6.89 3.02 -1.85
CA ASP A 59 6.36 2.19 -0.79
C ASP A 59 6.21 2.98 0.53
N LEU A 60 7.14 3.90 0.85
CA LEU A 60 6.98 4.80 2.01
C LEU A 60 5.78 5.74 1.87
N MET A 61 5.48 6.24 0.67
CA MET A 61 4.28 7.03 0.41
C MET A 61 3.02 6.23 0.74
N VAL A 62 2.98 4.98 0.29
CA VAL A 62 1.84 4.08 0.48
C VAL A 62 1.67 3.68 1.96
N LEU A 63 2.76 3.35 2.64
CA LEU A 63 2.76 3.03 4.07
C LEU A 63 2.28 4.21 4.92
N ASN A 64 2.77 5.42 4.64
CA ASN A 64 2.32 6.62 5.36
C ASN A 64 0.85 6.97 5.06
N SER A 65 0.39 6.72 3.82
CA SER A 65 -1.03 6.85 3.47
C SER A 65 -1.90 5.88 4.26
N THR A 66 -1.41 4.66 4.45
CA THR A 66 -2.09 3.60 5.21
C THR A 66 -2.20 3.96 6.69
N LEU A 67 -1.13 4.49 7.29
CA LEU A 67 -1.14 5.01 8.66
C LEU A 67 -2.14 6.16 8.83
N ARG A 68 -2.17 7.11 7.89
CA ARG A 68 -3.13 8.22 7.90
C ARG A 68 -4.57 7.72 7.79
N ALA A 69 -4.81 6.66 7.03
CA ALA A 69 -6.11 6.00 6.93
C ALA A 69 -6.52 5.26 8.22
N LYS A 70 -5.60 5.14 9.19
CA LYS A 70 -5.76 4.41 10.45
C LYS A 70 -6.03 2.91 10.22
N CYS A 71 -5.34 2.32 9.26
CA CYS A 71 -5.35 0.87 9.11
C CYS A 71 -4.34 0.27 10.09
N ASP A 72 -4.75 -0.77 10.79
CA ASP A 72 -3.88 -1.49 11.74
C ASP A 72 -2.96 -2.49 11.03
N MET A 73 -3.29 -2.84 9.78
CA MET A 73 -2.64 -3.86 8.97
C MET A 73 -2.47 -3.40 7.52
N PHE A 74 -1.31 -3.71 6.93
CA PHE A 74 -1.00 -3.52 5.52
C PHE A 74 -0.65 -4.86 4.87
N MET A 75 -1.37 -5.23 3.81
CA MET A 75 -1.20 -6.51 3.12
C MET A 75 -0.37 -6.32 1.85
N THR A 76 0.69 -7.12 1.68
CA THR A 76 1.59 -7.02 0.52
C THR A 76 2.15 -8.38 0.09
N ASN A 77 2.45 -8.53 -1.19
CA ASN A 77 3.23 -9.66 -1.72
C ASN A 77 4.71 -9.31 -1.90
N ASP A 78 5.10 -8.05 -1.65
CA ASP A 78 6.49 -7.61 -1.71
C ASP A 78 7.28 -8.19 -0.52
N LYS A 79 8.38 -8.89 -0.84
CA LYS A 79 9.21 -9.57 0.16
C LYS A 79 10.03 -8.63 1.02
N ALA A 80 10.46 -7.49 0.47
CA ALA A 80 11.22 -6.48 1.20
C ALA A 80 10.33 -5.81 2.24
N LEU A 81 9.10 -5.43 1.85
CA LEU A 81 8.11 -4.88 2.78
C LEU A 81 7.69 -5.89 3.85
N PHE A 82 7.39 -7.13 3.46
CA PHE A 82 7.10 -8.18 4.43
C PHE A 82 8.26 -8.41 5.40
N GLY A 83 9.51 -8.33 4.93
CA GLY A 83 10.72 -8.49 5.74
C GLY A 83 10.89 -7.43 6.84
N LEU A 84 10.20 -6.29 6.77
CA LEU A 84 10.21 -5.28 7.82
C LEU A 84 9.41 -5.69 9.06
N GLY A 85 8.42 -6.59 8.91
CA GLY A 85 7.54 -7.09 9.99
C GLY A 85 6.53 -6.07 10.55
N GLY A 86 6.82 -4.77 10.47
CA GLY A 86 5.94 -3.71 10.94
C GLY A 86 6.41 -2.32 10.51
N PHE A 87 5.52 -1.34 10.57
CA PHE A 87 5.83 0.05 10.26
C PHE A 87 5.07 1.02 11.17
N LYS A 88 5.79 1.73 12.06
CA LYS A 88 5.22 2.72 13.01
C LYS A 88 3.98 2.21 13.79
N GLY A 89 4.01 0.96 14.22
CA GLY A 89 2.91 0.32 14.96
C GLY A 89 1.84 -0.36 14.10
N MET A 90 1.92 -0.24 12.78
CA MET A 90 1.10 -1.00 11.84
C MET A 90 1.76 -2.35 11.52
N GLU A 91 0.97 -3.42 11.47
CA GLU A 91 1.42 -4.75 11.09
C GLU A 91 1.57 -4.88 9.56
N LEU A 92 2.65 -5.51 9.10
CA LEU A 92 2.85 -5.81 7.68
C LEU A 92 2.65 -7.31 7.44
N VAL A 93 1.64 -7.66 6.65
CA VAL A 93 1.23 -9.05 6.43
C VAL A 93 1.49 -9.46 5.00
N GLY A 94 2.19 -10.59 4.84
CA GLY A 94 2.45 -11.20 3.54
C GLY A 94 1.21 -11.90 2.98
N VAL A 95 0.83 -11.60 1.74
CA VAL A 95 -0.18 -12.35 0.98
C VAL A 95 0.47 -13.20 -0.11
N ARG A 96 0.04 -14.46 -0.19
CA ARG A 96 0.40 -15.38 -1.29
C ARG A 96 -0.81 -15.53 -2.19
N TYR A 97 -0.65 -15.19 -3.47
CA TYR A 97 -1.61 -15.47 -4.53
C TYR A 97 -1.22 -16.75 -5.27
#